data_AF-A0A1G2VGY9-F1
#
_entry.id   AF-A0A1G2VGY9-F1
#
_cell.length_a   1.000
_cell.length_b   1.000
_cell.length_c   1.000
_cell.angle_alpha   90.00
_cell.angle_beta   90.00
_cell.angle_gamma   90.00
#
_symmetry.space_group_name_H-M   'P 1'
#
loop_
_entity.id
_entity.type
_entity.pdbx_description
1 polymer ?
#
loop_
_entity_poly.entity_id
_entity_poly.type
_entity_poly.pdbx_seq_one_letter_code
_entity_poly.pdbx_strand_id
1 'polypeptide(L)'
;MTPERLHQNIWKYALVLIAKKRIFVAILGAYYLTISGVTPQVIGVILLASYLAGFILEIPSGYASDKLGHKQALVISALLFICSTLLFLFANNIAFLILGGICMSAGIAFHSGTGSAFMHETLRGLKREHEYAQVMGKLSAIGFGVPIILTVLVPFFVSRTRHFLPYQSFGMAFFLALVGHLLH
;
A
#
# COMPACT_ATOMS: atom_id res chain seq x y z
N MET A 1 10.63 -0.82 24.16
CA MET A 1 9.55 0.09 23.70
C MET A 1 8.56 0.24 24.85
N THR A 2 8.00 1.42 25.11
CA THR A 2 6.99 1.58 26.18
C THR A 2 5.67 0.91 25.79
N PRO A 3 4.85 0.44 26.75
CA PRO A 3 3.54 -0.18 26.47
C PRO A 3 2.60 0.72 25.66
N GLU A 4 2.68 2.04 25.84
CA GLU A 4 1.92 3.02 25.06
C GLU A 4 2.32 3.01 23.58
N ARG A 5 3.63 2.98 23.28
CA ARG A 5 4.13 2.93 21.89
C ARG A 5 3.73 1.63 21.20
N LEU A 6 3.70 0.51 21.95
CA LEU A 6 3.23 -0.77 21.41
C LEU A 6 1.72 -0.76 21.11
N HIS A 7 0.90 -0.15 21.98
CA HIS A 7 -0.52 0.06 21.66
C HIS A 7 -0.70 0.92 20.39
N GLN A 8 0.15 1.94 20.22
CA GLN A 8 0.09 2.80 19.04
C GLN A 8 0.42 2.05 17.74
N ASN A 9 1.29 1.04 17.79
CA ASN A 9 1.64 0.24 16.61
C ASN A 9 0.41 -0.42 15.96
N ILE A 10 -0.61 -0.81 16.75
CA ILE A 10 -1.81 -1.50 16.25
C ILE A 10 -2.62 -0.60 15.31
N TRP A 11 -2.97 0.62 15.74
CA TRP A 11 -3.75 1.54 14.90
C TRP A 11 -2.92 2.12 13.75
N LYS A 12 -1.61 2.34 13.96
CA LYS A 12 -0.69 2.74 12.89
C LYS A 12 -0.63 1.68 11.78
N TYR A 13 -0.60 0.41 12.16
CA TYR A 13 -0.65 -0.69 11.19
C TYR A 13 -2.02 -0.79 10.48
N ALA A 14 -3.13 -0.49 11.16
CA ALA A 14 -4.43 -0.38 10.52
C ALA A 14 -4.42 0.65 9.38
N LEU A 15 -3.81 1.81 9.60
CA LEU A 15 -3.66 2.84 8.56
C LEU A 15 -2.80 2.35 7.39
N VAL A 16 -1.73 1.58 7.63
CA VAL A 16 -0.91 0.96 6.57
C VAL A 16 -1.77 0.04 5.69
N LEU A 17 -2.63 -0.78 6.32
CA LEU A 17 -3.52 -1.69 5.60
C LEU A 17 -4.54 -0.93 4.74
N ILE A 18 -5.15 0.14 5.28
CA ILE A 18 -6.08 1.00 4.54
C ILE A 18 -5.37 1.65 3.35
N ALA A 19 -4.22 2.30 3.59
CA ALA A 19 -3.48 3.00 2.57
C ALA A 19 -3.08 2.06 1.42
N LYS A 20 -2.59 0.86 1.74
CA LYS A 20 -2.22 -0.16 0.73
C LYS A 20 -3.36 -0.51 -0.22
N LYS A 21 -4.63 -0.44 0.21
CA LYS A 21 -5.78 -0.66 -0.68
C LYS A 21 -5.98 0.57 -1.57
N ARG A 22 -5.23 0.59 -2.66
CA ARG A 22 -5.24 1.63 -3.69
C ARG A 22 -6.50 1.57 -4.54
N ILE A 23 -7.55 2.18 -4.02
CA ILE A 23 -8.88 2.24 -4.64
C ILE A 23 -8.85 2.78 -6.09
N PHE A 24 -7.85 3.60 -6.41
CA PHE A 24 -7.75 4.32 -7.67
C PHE A 24 -7.24 3.50 -8.85
N VAL A 25 -6.65 2.33 -8.61
CA VAL A 25 -6.03 1.53 -9.68
C VAL A 25 -7.06 1.08 -10.72
N ALA A 26 -8.28 0.74 -10.31
CA ALA A 26 -9.34 0.35 -11.23
C ALA A 26 -9.78 1.51 -12.15
N ILE A 27 -9.82 2.73 -11.61
CA ILE A 27 -10.19 3.94 -12.36
C ILE A 27 -9.05 4.34 -13.32
N LEU A 28 -7.80 4.25 -12.87
CA LEU A 28 -6.63 4.55 -13.69
C LEU A 28 -6.42 3.54 -14.82
N GLY A 29 -6.87 2.29 -14.67
CA GLY A 29 -6.77 1.27 -15.73
C GLY A 29 -7.40 1.72 -17.06
N ALA A 30 -8.56 2.37 -17.01
CA ALA A 30 -9.21 2.93 -18.19
C ALA A 30 -8.44 4.14 -18.75
N TYR A 31 -7.91 5.00 -17.87
CA TYR A 31 -7.06 6.11 -18.27
C TYR A 31 -5.77 5.64 -18.98
N TYR A 32 -5.14 4.55 -18.53
CA TYR A 32 -3.90 4.06 -19.15
C TYR A 32 -4.08 3.65 -20.60
N LEU A 33 -5.26 3.15 -20.98
CA LEU A 33 -5.58 2.83 -22.38
C LEU A 33 -5.71 4.07 -23.28
N THR A 34 -5.80 5.27 -22.70
CA THR A 34 -5.75 6.53 -23.46
C THR A 34 -4.32 6.97 -23.78
N ILE A 35 -3.30 6.37 -23.13
CA ILE A 35 -1.90 6.63 -23.42
C ILE A 35 -1.52 5.92 -24.72
N SER A 36 -0.90 6.66 -25.65
CA SER A 36 -0.49 6.12 -26.95
C SER A 36 0.38 4.88 -26.81
N GLY A 37 0.03 3.82 -27.54
CA GLY A 37 0.76 2.55 -27.54
C GLY A 37 0.45 1.62 -26.36
N VAL A 38 -0.37 2.04 -25.40
CA VAL A 38 -0.85 1.15 -24.32
C VAL A 38 -2.08 0.39 -24.81
N THR A 39 -1.90 -0.91 -25.03
CA THR A 39 -2.99 -1.85 -25.32
C THR A 39 -3.25 -2.77 -24.11
N PRO A 40 -4.40 -3.47 -24.06
CA PRO A 40 -4.62 -4.48 -23.02
C PRO A 40 -3.52 -5.54 -22.94
N GLN A 41 -2.93 -5.91 -24.08
CA GLN A 41 -1.80 -6.85 -24.14
C GLN A 41 -0.56 -6.25 -23.48
N VAL A 42 -0.25 -4.98 -23.75
CA VAL A 42 0.85 -4.26 -23.10
C VAL A 42 0.63 -4.16 -21.59
N ILE A 43 -0.60 -3.91 -21.13
CA ILE A 43 -0.94 -3.94 -19.70
C ILE A 43 -0.63 -5.32 -19.09
N GLY A 44 -0.95 -6.41 -19.79
CA GLY A 44 -0.59 -7.76 -19.37
C GLY A 44 0.93 -7.94 -19.20
N VAL A 45 1.73 -7.43 -20.14
CA VAL A 45 3.20 -7.47 -20.05
C VAL A 45 3.72 -6.64 -18.88
N ILE A 46 3.16 -5.45 -18.64
CA ILE A 46 3.51 -4.60 -17.50
C ILE A 46 3.25 -5.34 -16.18
N LEU A 47 2.07 -5.97 -16.05
CA LEU A 47 1.72 -6.76 -14.86
C LEU A 47 2.69 -7.92 -14.66
N LEU A 48 3.00 -8.67 -15.72
CA LEU A 48 3.95 -9.78 -15.66
C LEU A 48 5.32 -9.31 -15.18
N ALA A 49 5.88 -8.26 -15.78
CA ALA A 49 7.18 -7.70 -15.39
C ALA A 49 7.17 -7.24 -13.92
N SER A 50 6.08 -6.60 -13.49
CA SER A 50 5.91 -6.13 -12.12
C SER A 50 5.88 -7.29 -11.12
N TYR A 51 5.10 -8.34 -11.37
CA TYR A 51 5.01 -9.49 -10.46
C TYR A 51 6.29 -10.32 -10.44
N LEU A 52 6.96 -10.48 -11.59
CA LEU A 52 8.29 -11.12 -11.63
C LEU A 52 9.30 -10.36 -10.79
N ALA A 53 9.34 -9.03 -10.88
CA ALA A 53 10.19 -8.21 -10.02
C ALA A 53 9.85 -8.40 -8.53
N GLY A 54 8.56 -8.43 -8.18
CA GLY A 54 8.11 -8.72 -6.81
C GLY A 54 8.59 -10.08 -6.30
N PHE A 55 8.41 -11.12 -7.11
CA PHE A 55 8.83 -12.48 -6.78
C PHE A 55 10.34 -12.56 -6.53
N ILE A 56 11.15 -11.92 -7.39
CA ILE A 56 12.62 -11.85 -7.20
C ILE A 56 12.96 -11.10 -5.90
N LEU A 57 12.20 -10.06 -5.57
CA LEU A 57 12.41 -9.24 -4.37
C LEU A 57 11.87 -9.86 -3.09
N GLU A 58 11.05 -10.92 -3.14
CA GLU A 58 10.46 -11.55 -1.96
C GLU A 58 11.55 -12.04 -0.98
N ILE A 59 12.53 -12.81 -1.47
CA ILE A 59 13.62 -13.34 -0.64
C ILE A 59 14.54 -12.22 -0.11
N PRO A 60 15.06 -11.30 -0.96
CA PRO A 60 15.87 -10.17 -0.48
C PRO A 60 15.14 -9.25 0.50
N SER A 61 13.86 -8.98 0.28
CA SER A 61 13.07 -8.10 1.16
C SER A 61 12.80 -8.72 2.53
N GLY A 62 12.61 -10.05 2.59
CA GLY A 62 12.51 -10.79 3.84
C GLY A 62 13.81 -10.67 4.65
N TYR A 63 14.95 -11.00 4.04
CA TYR A 63 16.26 -10.86 4.70
C TYR A 63 16.54 -9.42 5.15
N ALA A 64 16.23 -8.43 4.31
CA ALA A 64 16.38 -7.02 4.65
C ALA A 64 15.48 -6.61 5.82
N SER A 65 14.24 -7.12 5.87
CA SER A 65 13.31 -6.89 6.98
C SER A 65 13.85 -7.43 8.30
N ASP A 66 14.38 -8.64 8.29
CA ASP A 66 14.90 -9.27 9.51
C ASP A 66 16.14 -8.53 10.03
N LYS A 67 16.96 -7.96 9.14
CA LYS A 67 18.17 -7.21 9.50
C LYS A 67 17.89 -5.76 9.93
N LEU A 68 16.98 -5.06 9.24
CA LEU A 68 16.64 -3.64 9.52
C LEU A 68 15.59 -3.50 10.63
N GLY A 69 14.87 -4.58 10.92
CA GLY A 69 13.75 -4.62 11.84
C GLY A 69 12.42 -4.32 11.15
N HIS A 70 11.38 -4.99 11.63
CA HIS A 70 10.09 -5.01 10.94
C HIS A 70 9.40 -3.64 10.85
N LYS A 71 9.59 -2.76 11.85
CA LYS A 71 9.06 -1.38 11.78
C LYS A 71 9.67 -0.61 10.60
N GLN A 72 10.99 -0.70 10.40
CA GLN A 72 11.66 0.02 9.32
C GLN A 72 11.29 -0.55 7.95
N ALA A 73 11.20 -1.87 7.83
CA ALA A 73 10.74 -2.51 6.60
C ALA A 73 9.30 -2.12 6.21
N LEU A 74 8.40 -1.93 7.19
CA LEU A 74 7.07 -1.37 6.93
C LEU A 74 7.11 0.08 6.42
N VAL A 75 8.05 0.90 6.91
CA VAL A 75 8.26 2.26 6.39
C VAL A 75 8.77 2.22 4.95
N ILE A 76 9.74 1.35 4.64
CA ILE A 76 10.25 1.15 3.27
C ILE A 76 9.11 0.72 2.34
N SER A 77 8.29 -0.23 2.76
CA SER A 77 7.09 -0.65 2.03
C SER A 77 6.15 0.53 1.75
N ALA A 78 5.86 1.37 2.75
CA ALA A 78 5.02 2.54 2.59
C ALA A 78 5.61 3.55 1.59
N LEU A 79 6.91 3.81 1.64
CA LEU A 79 7.60 4.70 0.70
C LEU A 79 7.57 4.16 -0.74
N LEU A 80 7.78 2.85 -0.93
CA LEU A 80 7.64 2.19 -2.23
C LEU A 80 6.22 2.32 -2.78
N PHE A 81 5.21 2.19 -1.90
CA PHE A 81 3.83 2.42 -2.30
C PHE A 81 3.54 3.88 -2.66
N ILE A 82 4.18 4.86 -2.03
CA ILE A 82 4.04 6.28 -2.42
C ILE A 82 4.69 6.51 -3.79
N CYS A 83 5.93 6.05 -3.96
CA CYS A 83 6.66 6.17 -5.22
C CYS A 83 5.88 5.56 -6.39
N SER A 84 5.38 4.34 -6.19
CA SER A 84 4.56 3.66 -7.20
C SER A 84 3.24 4.42 -7.51
N THR A 85 2.60 5.01 -6.50
CA THR A 85 1.40 5.83 -6.71
C THR A 85 1.72 7.06 -7.56
N LEU A 86 2.84 7.73 -7.27
CA LEU A 86 3.32 8.87 -8.05
C LEU A 86 3.62 8.52 -9.51
N LEU A 87 4.31 7.40 -9.74
CA LEU A 87 4.63 6.92 -11.07
C LEU A 87 3.38 6.61 -11.89
N PHE A 88 2.38 5.98 -11.27
CA PHE A 88 1.09 5.71 -11.89
C PHE A 88 0.27 6.98 -12.14
N LEU A 89 0.30 7.93 -11.21
CA LEU A 89 -0.40 9.19 -11.31
C LEU A 89 0.08 10.04 -12.49
N PHE A 90 1.40 10.16 -12.63
CA PHE A 90 2.03 10.95 -13.69
C PHE A 90 2.41 10.12 -14.92
N ALA A 91 1.82 8.93 -15.08
CA ALA A 91 2.12 8.05 -16.20
C ALA A 91 1.68 8.69 -17.52
N ASN A 92 2.67 8.95 -18.38
CA ASN A 92 2.49 9.50 -19.72
C ASN A 92 3.05 8.56 -20.81
N ASN A 93 3.66 7.44 -20.41
CA ASN A 93 4.20 6.42 -21.31
C ASN A 93 4.29 5.07 -20.59
N ILE A 94 4.64 4.03 -21.34
CA ILE A 94 4.75 2.65 -20.85
C ILE A 94 5.80 2.50 -19.74
N ALA A 95 6.91 3.25 -19.79
CA ALA A 95 7.99 3.12 -18.81
C ALA A 95 7.55 3.55 -17.40
N PHE A 96 6.77 4.62 -17.28
CA PHE A 96 6.18 5.03 -16.00
C PHE A 96 5.28 3.94 -15.40
N LEU A 97 4.50 3.26 -16.24
CA LEU A 97 3.63 2.17 -15.81
C LEU A 97 4.45 0.95 -15.33
N ILE A 98 5.52 0.59 -16.05
CA ILE A 98 6.43 -0.49 -15.65
C ILE A 98 7.12 -0.17 -14.32
N LEU A 99 7.72 1.00 -14.19
CA LEU A 99 8.40 1.42 -12.96
C LEU A 99 7.40 1.50 -11.79
N GLY A 100 6.22 2.06 -12.04
CA GLY A 100 5.15 2.13 -11.05
C GLY A 100 4.72 0.74 -10.56
N GLY A 101 4.62 -0.22 -11.47
CA GLY A 101 4.31 -1.61 -11.16
C GLY A 101 5.43 -2.33 -10.40
N ILE A 102 6.69 -2.16 -10.81
CA ILE A 102 7.85 -2.72 -10.09
C ILE A 102 7.93 -2.17 -8.66
N CYS A 103 7.81 -0.85 -8.49
CA CYS A 103 7.79 -0.24 -7.16
C CYS A 103 6.60 -0.74 -6.31
N MET A 104 5.44 -1.01 -6.93
CA MET A 104 4.30 -1.59 -6.23
C MET A 104 4.65 -2.98 -5.70
N SER A 105 5.15 -3.84 -6.57
CA SER A 105 5.48 -5.23 -6.23
C SER A 105 6.61 -5.31 -5.20
N ALA A 106 7.60 -4.42 -5.28
CA ALA A 106 8.62 -4.27 -4.25
C ALA A 106 7.99 -3.89 -2.88
N GLY A 107 7.07 -2.93 -2.87
CA GLY A 107 6.33 -2.55 -1.65
C GLY A 107 5.52 -3.71 -1.07
N ILE A 108 4.93 -4.56 -1.92
CA ILE A 108 4.22 -5.78 -1.52
C ILE A 108 5.17 -6.79 -0.89
N ALA A 109 6.31 -7.05 -1.51
CA ALA A 109 7.33 -7.99 -1.02
C ALA A 109 7.81 -7.59 0.39
N PHE A 110 8.15 -6.31 0.60
CA PHE A 110 8.51 -5.80 1.93
C PHE A 110 7.38 -5.88 2.97
N HIS A 111 6.12 -5.97 2.55
CA HIS A 111 4.98 -6.02 3.47
C HIS A 111 4.56 -7.45 3.81
N SER A 112 4.64 -8.40 2.87
CA SER A 112 4.02 -9.73 2.96
C SER A 112 4.53 -10.54 4.18
N GLY A 113 5.83 -10.53 4.44
CA GLY A 113 6.43 -11.17 5.62
C GLY A 113 6.53 -10.28 6.86
N THR A 114 6.73 -8.98 6.66
CA THR A 114 7.03 -8.03 7.74
C THR A 114 5.82 -7.68 8.60
N GLY A 115 4.63 -7.60 7.98
CA GLY A 115 3.43 -7.14 8.67
C GLY A 115 2.96 -8.06 9.80
N SER A 116 2.99 -9.38 9.57
CA SER A 116 2.66 -10.39 10.57
C SER A 116 3.70 -10.43 11.69
N ALA A 117 4.98 -10.40 11.35
CA ALA A 117 6.08 -10.42 12.30
C ALA A 117 6.05 -9.18 13.23
N PHE A 118 5.86 -7.99 12.66
CA PHE A 118 5.69 -6.73 13.41
C PHE A 118 4.52 -6.80 14.42
N MET A 119 3.41 -7.42 14.03
CA MET A 119 2.24 -7.50 14.91
C MET A 119 2.38 -8.60 15.97
N HIS A 120 3.07 -9.70 15.65
CA HIS A 120 3.47 -10.70 16.63
C HIS A 120 4.37 -10.09 17.71
N GLU A 121 5.42 -9.35 17.33
CA GLU A 121 6.30 -8.66 18.27
C GLU A 121 5.55 -7.63 19.12
N THR A 122 4.65 -6.86 18.49
CA THR A 122 3.85 -5.85 19.17
C THR A 122 2.98 -6.47 20.26
N LEU A 123 2.24 -7.54 19.95
CA LEU A 123 1.36 -8.20 20.92
C LEU A 123 2.13 -9.00 21.97
N ARG A 124 3.28 -9.58 21.61
CA ARG A 124 4.22 -10.19 22.56
C ARG A 124 4.73 -9.18 23.58
N GLY A 125 5.15 -8.00 23.14
CA GLY A 125 5.57 -6.91 24.03
C GLY A 125 4.44 -6.41 24.95
N LEU A 126 3.18 -6.56 24.54
CA LEU A 126 2.00 -6.25 25.35
C LEU A 126 1.50 -7.43 26.22
N LYS A 127 2.10 -8.62 26.11
CA LYS A 127 1.62 -9.88 26.72
C LYS A 127 0.19 -10.27 26.27
N ARG A 128 -0.17 -9.95 25.03
CA ARG A 128 -1.50 -10.14 24.41
C ARG A 128 -1.46 -11.07 23.19
N GLU A 129 -0.53 -12.03 23.18
CA GLU A 129 -0.32 -12.94 22.05
C GLU A 129 -1.56 -13.79 21.74
N HIS A 130 -2.32 -14.16 22.77
CA HIS A 130 -3.58 -14.89 22.66
C HIS A 130 -4.66 -14.14 21.85
N GLU A 131 -4.55 -12.81 21.73
CA GLU A 131 -5.49 -11.98 20.95
C GLU A 131 -5.09 -11.81 19.48
N TYR A 132 -3.96 -12.38 19.05
CA TYR A 132 -3.38 -12.14 17.72
C TYR A 132 -4.39 -12.32 16.58
N ALA A 133 -5.11 -13.46 16.57
CA ALA A 133 -6.11 -13.73 15.55
C ALA A 133 -7.26 -12.70 15.55
N GLN A 134 -7.73 -12.28 16.73
CA GLN A 134 -8.81 -11.30 16.85
C GLN A 134 -8.36 -9.92 16.39
N VAL A 135 -7.16 -9.49 16.79
CA VAL A 135 -6.58 -8.19 16.40
C VAL A 135 -6.33 -8.16 14.90
N MET A 136 -5.70 -9.19 14.33
CA MET A 136 -5.46 -9.28 12.88
C MET A 136 -6.76 -9.38 12.08
N GLY A 137 -7.78 -10.05 12.60
CA GLY A 137 -9.12 -10.09 12.00
C GLY A 137 -9.76 -8.69 11.94
N LYS A 138 -9.74 -7.94 13.05
CA LYS A 138 -10.23 -6.55 13.09
C LYS A 138 -9.44 -5.63 12.15
N LEU A 139 -8.11 -5.75 12.15
CA LEU A 139 -7.23 -4.97 11.28
C LEU A 139 -7.49 -5.26 9.80
N SER A 140 -7.71 -6.53 9.45
CA SER A 140 -8.09 -6.92 8.09
C SER A 140 -9.45 -6.34 7.73
N ALA A 141 -10.45 -6.46 8.60
CA ALA A 141 -11.79 -5.91 8.37
C ALA A 141 -11.74 -4.39 8.13
N ILE A 142 -11.00 -3.64 8.95
CA ILE A 142 -10.77 -2.20 8.76
C ILE A 142 -10.03 -1.94 7.44
N GLY A 143 -8.98 -2.71 7.18
CA GLY A 143 -8.14 -2.60 5.99
C GLY A 143 -8.86 -2.87 4.68
N PHE A 144 -10.01 -3.56 4.67
CA PHE A 144 -10.86 -3.73 3.50
C PHE A 144 -12.10 -2.82 3.53
N GLY A 145 -12.77 -2.73 4.68
CA GLY A 145 -14.04 -2.03 4.84
C GLY A 145 -13.95 -0.53 4.59
N VAL A 146 -12.93 0.14 5.17
CA VAL A 146 -12.74 1.59 4.96
C VAL A 146 -12.47 1.88 3.47
N PRO A 147 -11.55 1.18 2.79
CA PRO A 147 -11.35 1.39 1.36
C PRO A 147 -12.57 1.12 0.49
N ILE A 148 -13.36 0.07 0.76
CA ILE A 148 -14.58 -0.24 0.01
C ILE A 148 -15.57 0.93 0.10
N ILE A 149 -15.80 1.44 1.32
CA ILE A 149 -16.70 2.59 1.54
C ILE A 149 -16.21 3.81 0.76
N LEU A 150 -14.92 4.12 0.85
CA LEU A 150 -14.31 5.21 0.08
C LEU A 150 -14.44 5.00 -1.44
N THR A 151 -14.31 3.77 -1.93
CA THR A 151 -14.47 3.42 -3.35
C THR A 151 -15.86 3.74 -3.88
N VAL A 152 -16.89 3.46 -3.09
CA VAL A 152 -18.28 3.68 -3.49
C VAL A 152 -18.65 5.15 -3.38
N LEU A 153 -18.25 5.81 -2.29
CA LEU A 153 -18.65 7.19 -2.02
C LEU A 153 -17.94 8.19 -2.94
N VAL A 154 -16.65 7.99 -3.23
CA VAL A 154 -15.87 9.01 -3.93
C VAL A 154 -16.36 9.29 -5.37
N PRO A 155 -16.64 8.29 -6.24
CA PRO A 155 -17.25 8.53 -7.55
C PRO A 155 -18.65 9.15 -7.45
N PHE A 156 -19.44 8.79 -6.42
CA PHE A 156 -20.77 9.38 -6.20
C PHE A 156 -20.68 10.88 -5.95
N PHE A 157 -19.77 11.34 -5.10
CA PHE A 157 -19.56 12.77 -4.84
C PHE A 157 -18.90 13.50 -6.02
N VAL A 158 -17.92 12.87 -6.68
CA VAL A 158 -17.20 13.46 -7.83
C VAL A 158 -18.08 13.53 -9.08
N SER A 159 -19.02 12.60 -9.30
CA SER A 159 -19.98 12.72 -10.41
C SER A 159 -20.87 13.98 -10.30
N ARG A 160 -20.94 14.58 -9.10
CA ARG A 160 -21.69 15.81 -8.82
C ARG A 160 -20.85 17.08 -8.96
N THR A 161 -19.52 16.97 -9.03
CA THR A 161 -18.57 18.08 -9.21
C THR A 161 -17.65 17.81 -10.41
N ARG A 162 -17.70 18.64 -11.45
CA ARG A 162 -16.99 18.47 -12.75
C ARG A 162 -15.44 18.35 -12.71
N HIS A 163 -14.80 18.18 -11.55
CA HIS A 163 -13.35 18.11 -11.42
C HIS A 163 -12.89 16.67 -11.17
N PHE A 164 -12.22 16.06 -12.15
CA PHE A 164 -11.63 14.71 -12.12
C PHE A 164 -10.28 14.67 -11.34
N LEU A 165 -9.64 15.84 -11.16
CA LEU A 165 -8.36 16.06 -10.47
C LEU A 165 -8.30 15.85 -8.92
N PRO A 166 -9.38 15.96 -8.11
CA PRO A 166 -9.30 15.87 -6.64
C PRO A 166 -9.08 14.44 -6.10
N TYR A 167 -9.35 13.42 -6.90
CA TYR A 167 -9.28 12.03 -6.46
C TYR A 167 -7.85 11.56 -6.15
N GLN A 168 -6.91 12.02 -6.97
CA GLN A 168 -5.50 11.66 -6.91
C GLN A 168 -4.77 12.41 -5.78
N SER A 169 -5.20 13.64 -5.48
CA SER A 169 -4.65 14.48 -4.41
C SER A 169 -5.06 13.98 -3.02
N PHE A 170 -6.26 13.38 -2.87
CA PHE A 170 -6.73 12.82 -1.60
C PHE A 170 -5.96 11.56 -1.19
N GLY A 171 -5.70 10.65 -2.12
CA GLY A 171 -4.89 9.45 -1.86
C GLY A 171 -3.45 9.80 -1.45
N MET A 172 -2.87 10.81 -2.10
CA MET A 172 -1.52 11.31 -1.83
C MET A 172 -1.40 11.93 -0.42
N ALA A 173 -2.36 12.79 -0.03
CA ALA A 173 -2.36 13.45 1.28
C ALA A 173 -2.51 12.43 2.43
N PHE A 174 -3.36 11.42 2.26
CA PHE A 174 -3.56 10.36 3.25
C PHE A 174 -2.28 9.51 3.45
N PHE A 175 -1.57 9.21 2.36
CA PHE A 175 -0.32 8.45 2.41
C PHE A 175 0.86 9.24 2.99
N LEU A 176 0.96 10.55 2.73
CA LEU A 176 1.99 11.40 3.34
C LEU A 176 1.77 11.55 4.86
N ALA A 177 0.51 11.67 5.29
CA ALA A 177 0.15 11.67 6.71
C ALA A 177 0.48 10.34 7.41
N LEU A 178 0.33 9.21 6.70
CA LEU A 178 0.70 7.88 7.20
C LEU A 178 2.20 7.76 7.50
N VAL A 179 3.05 8.20 6.56
CA VAL A 179 4.52 8.14 6.75
C VAL A 179 4.94 9.00 7.93
N GLY A 180 4.35 10.19 8.09
CA GLY A 180 4.57 11.02 9.28
C GLY A 180 4.24 10.29 10.59
N HIS A 181 3.11 9.59 10.65
CA HIS A 181 2.69 8.86 11.85
C HIS A 181 3.47 7.58 12.14
N LEU A 182 4.11 6.96 11.14
CA LEU A 182 4.97 5.78 11.34
C LEU A 182 6.37 6.16 11.85
N LEU A 183 6.87 7.33 11.44
CA LEU A 183 8.19 7.84 11.82
C LEU A 183 8.23 8.35 13.27
N HIS A 184 7.13 8.93 13.76
CA HIS A 184 6.95 9.35 15.16
C HIS A 184 6.31 8.25 16.03
#